data_AF-A0A3P7U9B4-F1
#
_entry.id   AF-A0A3P7U9B4-F1
#
_cell.length_a   1.000
_cell.length_b   1.000
_cell.length_c   1.000
_cell.angle_alpha   90.00
_cell.angle_beta   90.00
_cell.angle_gamma   90.00
#
_symmetry.space_group_name_H-M   'P 1'
#
loop_
_entity.id
_entity.type
_entity.pdbx_description
1 polymer ?
#
loop_
_entity_poly.entity_id
_entity_poly.type
_entity_poly.pdbx_seq_one_letter_code
_entity_poly.pdbx_strand_id
1 'polypeptide(L)'
;MNCSILNFSVGDSGTYIDNCGSLRDFDQKPCNDEHAIRTDRGKQPVVQKIVEGIYELPVGNYVHSAYRFRIGYSTESCNMNESQRGRSFDEYNLIFYRRCQTAMNF
;
A
#
# COMPACT_ATOMS: atom_id res chain seq x y z
N MET A 1 2.91 12.52 -10.62
CA MET A 1 3.02 11.66 -9.42
C MET A 1 3.62 10.35 -9.88
N ASN A 2 4.62 9.83 -9.18
CA ASN A 2 5.21 8.53 -9.51
C ASN A 2 4.50 7.48 -8.66
N CYS A 3 3.74 6.60 -9.29
CA CYS A 3 3.01 5.51 -8.63
C CYS A 3 3.49 4.16 -9.19
N SER A 4 3.37 3.10 -8.39
CA SER A 4 3.56 1.73 -8.86
C SER A 4 2.22 1.04 -8.99
N ILE A 5 2.05 0.31 -10.09
CA ILE A 5 0.90 -0.58 -10.29
C ILE A 5 1.28 -1.97 -9.79
N LEU A 6 0.50 -2.47 -8.84
CA LEU A 6 0.58 -3.85 -8.37
C LEU A 6 -0.58 -4.65 -8.94
N ASN A 7 -0.26 -5.84 -9.45
CA ASN A 7 -1.24 -6.83 -9.84
C ASN A 7 -1.09 -8.05 -8.93
N PHE A 8 -2.14 -8.36 -8.18
CA PHE A 8 -2.22 -9.55 -7.36
C PHE A 8 -3.05 -10.61 -8.08
N SER A 9 -2.48 -11.80 -8.23
CA SER A 9 -3.18 -12.99 -8.69
C SER A 9 -3.34 -13.97 -7.53
N VAL A 10 -4.57 -14.35 -7.22
CA VAL A 10 -4.89 -15.43 -6.26
C VAL A 10 -5.32 -16.67 -7.04
N GLY A 11 -4.80 -17.83 -6.65
CA GLY A 11 -5.02 -19.09 -7.35
C GLY A 11 -6.38 -19.73 -7.09
N ASP A 12 -7.03 -19.36 -5.97
CA ASP A 12 -8.27 -19.99 -5.52
C ASP A 12 -9.50 -19.13 -5.85
N SER A 13 -10.44 -19.73 -6.58
CA SER A 13 -11.73 -19.13 -6.87
C SER A 13 -12.52 -18.87 -5.58
N GLY A 14 -12.90 -17.62 -5.32
CA GLY A 14 -13.69 -17.23 -4.14
C GLY A 14 -12.92 -16.51 -3.04
N THR A 15 -11.63 -16.25 -3.25
CA THR A 15 -10.85 -15.35 -2.38
C THR A 15 -10.92 -13.90 -2.89
N TYR A 16 -10.91 -12.96 -1.94
CA TYR A 16 -10.96 -11.52 -2.18
C TYR A 16 -9.69 -10.87 -1.65
N ILE A 17 -9.26 -9.82 -2.33
CA ILE A 17 -8.09 -9.03 -1.95
C ILE A 17 -8.58 -7.71 -1.38
N ASP A 18 -8.42 -7.55 -0.07
CA ASP A 18 -8.81 -6.37 0.66
C ASP A 18 -7.60 -5.47 0.93
N ASN A 19 -7.73 -4.19 0.60
CA ASN A 19 -6.67 -3.19 0.76
C ASN A 19 -6.91 -2.44 2.07
N CYS A 20 -6.07 -2.71 3.07
CA CYS A 20 -6.20 -2.14 4.40
C CYS A 20 -5.43 -0.81 4.56
N GLY A 21 -4.93 -0.26 3.45
CA GLY A 21 -4.23 1.02 3.41
C GLY A 21 -2.80 0.93 3.91
N SER A 22 -2.25 2.10 4.29
CA SER A 22 -0.88 2.21 4.77
C SER A 22 -0.72 1.60 6.17
N LEU A 23 0.43 0.97 6.43
CA LEU A 23 0.72 0.40 7.73
C LEU A 23 0.91 1.51 8.78
N ARG A 24 0.09 1.52 9.84
CA ARG A 24 0.03 2.61 10.83
C ARG A 24 1.34 2.80 11.62
N ASP A 25 1.99 1.70 11.98
CA ASP A 25 3.19 1.70 12.81
C ASP A 25 4.49 1.77 11.99
N PHE A 26 4.37 2.01 10.68
CA PHE A 26 5.52 2.17 9.79
C PHE A 26 5.79 3.66 9.54
N ASP A 27 7.05 4.07 9.73
CA ASP A 27 7.49 5.44 9.46
C ASP A 27 7.53 5.69 7.93
N GLN A 28 6.42 6.21 7.41
CA GLN A 28 6.27 6.60 6.01
C GLN A 28 7.15 7.83 5.75
N LYS A 29 8.30 7.64 5.11
CA LYS A 29 9.27 8.72 4.88
C LYS A 29 9.07 9.31 3.48
N PRO A 30 8.47 10.49 3.32
CA PRO A 30 8.31 11.12 2.02
C PRO A 30 9.66 11.53 1.42
N CYS A 31 9.72 11.66 0.10
CA CYS A 31 10.82 12.36 -0.56
C CYS A 31 10.74 13.86 -0.30
N ASN A 32 11.89 14.53 -0.28
CA ASN A 32 12.00 15.99 -0.15
C ASN A 32 11.80 16.74 -1.48
N ASP A 33 11.05 16.15 -2.43
CA ASP A 33 10.78 16.82 -3.71
C ASP A 33 9.75 17.93 -3.51
N GLU A 34 9.94 19.10 -4.15
CA GLU A 34 8.94 20.17 -4.15
C GLU A 34 7.57 19.71 -4.68
N HIS A 35 7.54 18.64 -5.46
CA HIS A 35 6.31 17.98 -5.92
C HIS A 35 5.67 17.02 -4.90
N ALA A 36 6.40 16.56 -3.88
CA ALA A 36 5.87 15.80 -2.75
C ALA A 36 5.18 16.71 -1.70
N ILE A 37 5.28 18.03 -1.84
CA ILE A 37 4.71 19.03 -0.91
C ILE A 37 3.16 19.00 -0.89
N ARG A 38 2.50 18.33 -1.84
CA ARG A 38 1.03 18.15 -1.83
C ARG A 38 0.54 16.91 -1.08
N THR A 39 1.42 16.03 -0.62
CA THR A 39 1.04 15.05 0.41
C THR A 39 0.97 15.81 1.74
N ASP A 40 -0.25 16.17 2.13
CA ASP A 40 -0.60 16.75 3.42
C ASP A 40 0.24 16.07 4.51
N ARG A 41 1.15 16.81 5.14
CA ARG A 41 1.99 16.29 6.22
C ARG A 41 1.07 15.76 7.31
N GLY A 42 0.95 14.45 7.44
CA GLY A 42 0.07 13.77 8.40
C GLY A 42 -1.06 12.93 7.79
N LYS A 43 -1.32 13.00 6.47
CA LYS A 43 -2.25 12.06 5.81
C LYS A 43 -1.53 10.79 5.37
N GLN A 44 -2.13 9.66 5.72
CA GLN A 44 -1.68 8.34 5.30
C GLN A 44 -1.79 8.19 3.77
N PRO A 45 -0.80 7.56 3.10
CA PRO A 45 -0.88 7.35 1.65
C PRO A 45 -2.09 6.48 1.31
N VAL A 46 -2.89 6.95 0.35
CA VAL A 46 -4.07 6.25 -0.12
C VAL A 46 -3.67 5.30 -1.25
N VAL A 47 -4.07 4.04 -1.14
CA VAL A 47 -3.95 3.05 -2.21
C VAL A 47 -5.25 3.04 -2.99
N GLN A 48 -5.16 3.21 -4.31
CA GLN A 48 -6.32 3.24 -5.19
C GLN A 48 -6.51 1.88 -5.85
N LYS A 49 -7.70 1.29 -5.70
CA LYS A 49 -8.10 0.11 -6.50
C LYS A 49 -8.50 0.58 -7.89
N ILE A 50 -7.84 0.08 -8.92
CA ILE A 50 -8.19 0.35 -10.33
C ILE A 50 -9.30 -0.61 -10.74
N VAL A 51 -9.04 -1.90 -10.52
CA VAL A 51 -9.96 -3.03 -10.76
C VAL A 51 -9.61 -4.15 -9.77
N GLU A 52 -10.40 -5.22 -9.71
CA GLU A 52 -10.09 -6.38 -8.88
C GLU A 52 -8.65 -6.88 -9.12
N GLY A 53 -7.90 -7.08 -8.04
CA GLY A 53 -6.50 -7.49 -8.09
C GLY A 53 -5.49 -6.41 -8.53
N ILE A 54 -5.92 -5.26 -9.06
CA ILE A 54 -5.01 -4.22 -9.57
C ILE A 54 -5.12 -2.93 -8.76
N TYR A 55 -4.00 -2.53 -8.16
CA TYR A 55 -3.92 -1.39 -7.25
C TYR A 55 -2.81 -0.42 -7.66
N GLU A 56 -3.08 0.87 -7.56
CA GLU A 56 -2.10 1.94 -7.68
C GLU A 56 -1.63 2.37 -6.28
N LEU A 57 -0.32 2.33 -6.07
CA LEU A 57 0.31 2.69 -4.81
C LEU A 57 1.22 3.92 -5.01
N PRO A 58 1.18 4.93 -4.13
CA PRO A 58 1.96 6.15 -4.28
C PRO A 58 3.43 6.00 -3.82
N VAL A 59 4.04 4.83 -4.03
CA VAL A 59 5.41 4.50 -3.56
C VAL A 59 6.47 5.48 -4.07
N GLY A 60 6.27 6.05 -5.26
CA GLY A 60 7.20 7.00 -5.87
C GLY A 60 7.16 8.39 -5.26
N ASN A 61 6.37 8.60 -4.19
CA ASN A 61 6.42 9.81 -3.37
C ASN A 61 7.24 9.61 -2.07
N TYR A 62 7.68 8.39 -1.77
CA TYR A 62 8.34 8.03 -0.51
C TYR A 62 9.73 7.41 -0.70
N VAL A 63 10.62 7.65 0.26
CA VAL A 63 11.86 6.89 0.50
C VAL A 63 11.48 5.51 1.05
N HIS A 64 10.62 5.50 2.08
CA HIS A 64 10.11 4.30 2.72
C HIS A 64 8.59 4.36 2.74
N SER A 65 7.94 3.29 2.29
CA SER A 65 6.49 3.19 2.42
C SER A 65 6.04 1.75 2.64
N ALA A 66 5.02 1.56 3.47
CA ALA A 66 4.45 0.24 3.75
C ALA A 66 2.92 0.23 3.61
N TYR A 67 2.40 -0.87 3.04
CA TYR A 67 0.98 -1.06 2.75
C TYR A 67 0.55 -2.46 3.19
N ARG A 68 -0.69 -2.57 3.66
CA ARG A 68 -1.27 -3.82 4.16
C ARG A 68 -2.39 -4.28 3.23
N PHE A 69 -2.31 -5.53 2.82
CA PHE A 69 -3.36 -6.24 2.11
C PHE A 69 -3.77 -7.48 2.90
N ARG A 70 -5.04 -7.86 2.81
CA ARG A 70 -5.54 -9.11 3.36
C ARG A 70 -6.21 -9.93 2.27
N ILE A 71 -5.94 -11.22 2.26
CA ILE A 71 -6.53 -12.16 1.31
C ILE A 71 -7.37 -13.14 2.10
N GLY A 72 -8.66 -13.23 1.80
CA GLY A 72 -9.58 -14.09 2.54
C GLY A 72 -10.88 -14.32 1.77
N TYR A 73 -11.83 -15.03 2.37
CA TYR A 73 -13.12 -15.35 1.73
C TYR A 73 -14.18 -14.24 1.88
N SER A 74 -13.78 -13.06 2.35
CA SER A 74 -14.66 -11.91 2.60
C SER A 74 -14.02 -10.61 2.13
N THR A 75 -14.84 -9.72 1.57
CA THR A 75 -14.48 -8.34 1.19
C THR A 75 -14.31 -7.39 2.38
N GLU A 76 -14.48 -7.88 3.62
CA GLU A 76 -14.35 -7.07 4.85
C GLU A 76 -13.18 -7.56 5.74
N SER A 77 -12.20 -8.22 5.12
CA SER A 77 -11.05 -8.80 5.83
C SER A 77 -10.25 -7.76 6.61
N CYS A 78 -10.23 -6.49 6.18
CA CYS A 78 -9.61 -5.38 6.91
C CYS A 78 -10.33 -4.99 8.21
N ASN A 79 -11.63 -5.32 8.35
CA ASN A 79 -12.42 -5.07 9.56
C ASN A 79 -12.36 -6.25 10.54
N MET A 80 -11.84 -7.40 10.12
CA MET A 80 -11.74 -8.59 10.97
C MET A 80 -10.63 -8.45 12.01
N ASN A 81 -10.88 -9.05 13.18
CA ASN A 81 -9.94 -9.09 14.29
C ASN A 81 -8.67 -9.90 13.94
N GLU A 82 -7.51 -9.48 14.45
CA GLU A 82 -6.21 -10.16 14.26
C GLU A 82 -6.21 -11.64 14.65
N SER A 83 -7.06 -12.05 15.61
CA SER A 83 -7.25 -13.46 15.99
C SER A 83 -7.76 -14.36 14.85
N GLN A 84 -8.32 -13.77 13.79
CA GLN A 84 -8.78 -14.48 12.60
C GLN A 84 -7.67 -14.64 11.53
N ARG A 85 -6.50 -14.07 11.76
CA ARG A 85 -5.35 -14.20 10.86
C ARG A 85 -4.89 -15.65 10.76
N GLY A 86 -4.66 -16.12 9.53
CA GLY A 86 -4.33 -17.51 9.20
C GLY A 86 -5.52 -18.48 9.28
N ARG A 87 -6.73 -17.97 9.55
CA ARG A 87 -7.97 -18.77 9.56
C ARG A 87 -8.96 -18.26 8.52
N SER A 88 -9.29 -16.97 8.62
CA SER A 88 -10.30 -16.30 7.77
C SER A 88 -9.65 -15.40 6.73
N PHE A 89 -8.44 -14.92 7.01
CA PHE A 89 -7.61 -14.17 6.06
C PHE A 89 -6.11 -14.39 6.33
N ASP A 90 -5.31 -14.24 5.29
CA ASP A 90 -3.86 -14.05 5.35
C ASP A 90 -3.53 -12.57 5.17
N GLU A 91 -2.48 -12.09 5.85
CA GLU A 91 -2.05 -10.70 5.79
C GLU A 91 -0.70 -10.57 5.06
N TYR A 92 -0.64 -9.66 4.10
CA TYR A 92 0.54 -9.33 3.31
C TYR A 92 0.90 -7.86 3.54
N ASN A 93 2.07 -7.64 4.12
CA ASN A 93 2.62 -6.31 4.32
C ASN A 93 3.70 -6.05 3.25
N LEU A 94 3.42 -5.12 2.34
CA LEU A 94 4.34 -4.73 1.28
C LEU A 94 5.13 -3.50 1.71
N ILE A 95 6.45 -3.65 1.80
CA ILE A 95 7.36 -2.59 2.22
C ILE A 95 8.27 -2.23 1.05
N PHE A 96 8.30 -0.95 0.72
CA PHE A 96 9.08 -0.39 -0.37
C PHE A 96 10.20 0.48 0.19
N TYR A 97 11.41 0.23 -0.30
CA TYR A 97 12.58 1.06 -0.07
C TYR A 97 13.05 1.64 -1.39
N ARG A 98 13.27 2.94 -1.41
CA ARG A 98 13.61 3.69 -2.60
C ARG A 98 14.65 4.77 -2.27
N ARG A 99 15.53 5.04 -3.23
CA ARG A 99 16.33 6.28 -3.24
C ARG A 99 15.59 7.35 -4.05
N CYS A 100 15.23 8.46 -3.42
CA CYS A 100 14.73 9.62 -4.16
C CYS A 100 15.86 10.19 -5.03
N GLN A 101 15.54 10.61 -6.25
CA GLN A 101 16.49 11.40 -7.03
C GLN A 101 16.53 12.79 -6.43
N THR A 102 17.68 13.22 -5.92
CA THR A 102 17.90 14.63 -5.65
C THR A 102 17.98 15.31 -7.00
N ALA A 103 17.13 16.27 -7.31
CA ALA A 103 17.34 17.14 -8.46
C ALA A 103 18.69 17.84 -8.28
N MET A 104 19.75 17.29 -8.89
CA MET A 104 21.00 18.02 -9.07
C MET A 104 20.73 19.03 -10.16
N ASN A 105 20.39 20.25 -9.75
CA ASN A 105 20.40 21.41 -10.64
C ASN A 105 21.85 21.62 -11.07
N PHE A 106 22.16 21.29 -12.33
CA PHE A 106 23.39 21.71 -13.01
C PHE A 106 23.16 23.06 -13.67
#